data_AF-A0A147BD96-F1
#
_entry.id   AF-A0A147BD96-F1
#
_cell.length_a   1.000
_cell.length_b   1.000
_cell.length_c   1.000
_cell.angle_alpha   90.00
_cell.angle_beta   90.00
_cell.angle_gamma   90.00
#
_symmetry.space_group_name_H-M   'P 1'
#
loop_
_entity.id
_entity.type
_entity.pdbx_description
1 polymer ?
#
loop_
_entity_poly.entity_id
_entity_poly.type
_entity_poly.pdbx_seq_one_letter_code
_entity_poly.pdbx_strand_id
1 'polypeptide(L)'
;HPSTNGLAETFVQTHKAALRKAVATESLQQTLNKFLLNYRNIPHSTTVEPPAVLLSGRCLRTRLDVVKPAIDARVARHQFRQTTQRRCRARVFQVNNHVRVLNFRPGNI
;
A
#
# COMPACT_ATOMS: atom_id res chain seq x y z
N HIS A 1 7.63 -35.19 18.35
CA HIS A 1 8.38 -33.94 18.20
C HIS A 1 7.42 -32.77 18.46
N PRO A 2 7.48 -32.10 19.62
CA PRO A 2 6.47 -31.12 20.05
C PRO A 2 6.63 -29.70 19.45
N SER A 3 7.66 -29.45 18.64
CA SER A 3 8.01 -28.10 18.15
C SER A 3 7.53 -27.78 16.73
N THR A 4 6.80 -28.68 16.06
CA THR A 4 6.50 -28.56 14.61
C THR A 4 5.32 -27.62 14.31
N ASN A 5 4.51 -27.25 15.30
CA ASN A 5 3.25 -26.49 15.10
C ASN A 5 3.18 -25.13 15.80
N GLY A 6 4.32 -24.58 16.25
CA GLY A 6 4.34 -23.35 17.06
C GLY A 6 3.71 -22.12 16.39
N LEU A 7 3.77 -22.02 15.05
CA LEU A 7 3.11 -20.93 14.31
C LEU A 7 1.59 -21.01 14.36
N ALA A 8 1.03 -22.22 14.23
CA ALA A 8 -0.43 -22.40 14.33
C ALA A 8 -0.90 -22.16 15.76
N GLU A 9 -0.14 -22.60 16.76
CA GLU A 9 -0.44 -22.33 18.17
C GLU A 9 -0.45 -20.83 18.48
N THR A 10 0.58 -20.11 18.02
CA THR A 10 0.66 -18.65 18.13
C THR A 10 -0.52 -17.95 17.45
N PHE A 11 -0.90 -18.42 16.26
CA PHE A 11 -2.08 -17.92 15.56
C PHE A 11 -3.37 -18.15 16.38
N VAL A 12 -3.59 -19.36 16.88
CA VAL A 12 -4.78 -19.67 17.69
C VAL A 12 -4.82 -18.83 18.97
N GLN A 13 -3.66 -18.62 19.62
CA GLN A 13 -3.55 -17.77 20.81
C GLN A 13 -3.95 -16.33 20.50
N THR A 14 -3.38 -15.73 19.45
CA THR A 14 -3.71 -14.36 19.03
C THR A 14 -5.17 -14.23 18.59
N HIS A 15 -5.70 -15.23 17.88
CA HIS A 15 -7.09 -15.29 17.47
C HIS A 15 -8.06 -15.30 18.66
N LYS A 16 -7.83 -16.20 19.64
CA LYS A 16 -8.64 -16.27 20.87
C LYS A 16 -8.55 -14.97 21.67
N ALA A 17 -7.36 -14.36 21.76
CA ALA A 17 -7.18 -13.08 22.44
C ALA A 17 -7.98 -11.96 21.77
N ALA A 18 -8.06 -11.94 20.45
CA ALA A 18 -8.88 -10.97 19.71
C ALA A 18 -10.39 -11.19 19.93
N LEU A 19 -10.84 -12.45 19.92
CA LEU A 19 -12.24 -12.79 20.19
C LEU A 19 -12.67 -12.43 21.61
N ARG A 20 -11.79 -12.59 22.61
CA ARG A 20 -12.06 -12.15 23.99
C ARG A 20 -12.20 -10.62 24.12
N LYS A 21 -11.64 -9.86 23.19
CA LYS A 21 -11.74 -8.40 23.11
C LYS A 21 -12.94 -7.94 22.28
N ALA A 22 -13.79 -8.85 21.81
CA ALA A 22 -14.98 -8.50 21.05
C ALA A 22 -15.90 -7.58 21.86
N VAL A 23 -16.49 -6.60 21.19
CA VAL A 23 -17.46 -5.69 21.80
C VAL A 23 -18.84 -6.37 21.81
N ALA A 24 -19.62 -6.20 22.89
CA ALA A 24 -20.93 -6.85 23.06
C ALA A 24 -21.93 -6.57 21.91
N THR A 25 -21.75 -5.47 21.19
CA THR A 25 -22.60 -5.07 20.05
C THR A 25 -22.21 -5.73 18.72
N GLU A 26 -21.05 -6.40 18.65
CA GLU A 26 -20.55 -6.99 17.41
C GLU A 26 -20.90 -8.47 17.34
N SER A 27 -21.33 -8.93 16.16
CA SER A 27 -21.49 -10.35 15.93
C SER A 27 -20.14 -11.06 15.89
N LEU A 28 -20.14 -12.36 16.15
CA LEU A 28 -18.94 -13.19 16.03
C LEU A 28 -18.29 -13.05 14.64
N GLN A 29 -19.11 -13.06 13.58
CA GLN A 29 -18.64 -12.90 12.20
C GLN A 29 -17.98 -11.53 11.96
N GLN A 30 -18.55 -10.46 12.52
CA GLN A 30 -17.94 -9.12 12.41
C GLN A 30 -16.58 -9.07 13.10
N THR A 31 -16.48 -9.64 14.30
CA THR A 31 -15.23 -9.72 15.05
C THR A 31 -14.17 -10.53 14.29
N LEU A 32 -14.56 -11.70 13.76
CA LEU A 32 -13.69 -12.56 12.96
C LEU A 32 -13.17 -11.83 11.73
N ASN A 33 -14.05 -11.17 10.98
CA ASN A 33 -13.67 -10.42 9.78
C ASN A 33 -12.70 -9.28 10.10
N LYS A 34 -12.92 -8.54 11.20
CA LYS A 34 -12.01 -7.48 11.65
C LYS A 34 -10.65 -8.03 12.05
N PHE A 35 -10.63 -9.10 12.85
CA PHE A 35 -9.39 -9.76 13.24
C PHE A 35 -8.59 -10.20 12.02
N LEU A 36 -9.22 -10.94 11.11
CA LEU A 36 -8.56 -11.49 9.94
C LEU A 36 -8.07 -10.40 8.98
N LEU A 37 -8.81 -9.30 8.82
CA LEU A 37 -8.37 -8.16 8.03
C LEU A 37 -7.11 -7.52 8.63
N ASN A 38 -7.11 -7.28 9.94
CA ASN A 38 -5.98 -6.66 10.63
C ASN A 38 -4.75 -7.58 10.62
N TYR A 39 -4.93 -8.85 10.98
CA TYR A 39 -3.86 -9.85 11.02
C TYR A 39 -3.12 -9.95 9.68
N ARG A 40 -3.86 -9.91 8.56
CA ARG A 40 -3.25 -9.99 7.22
C ARG A 40 -2.53 -8.72 6.77
N ASN A 41 -2.86 -7.57 7.34
CA ASN A 41 -2.28 -6.27 6.97
C ASN A 41 -1.16 -5.79 7.88
N ILE A 42 -0.97 -6.42 9.05
CA ILE A 42 0.09 -6.06 9.99
C ILE A 42 1.36 -6.87 9.65
N PRO A 43 2.53 -6.22 9.53
CA PRO A 43 3.81 -6.90 9.41
C PRO A 43 4.06 -7.88 10.56
N HIS A 44 4.45 -9.11 10.25
CA HIS A 44 4.84 -10.08 11.27
C HIS A 44 6.27 -9.80 11.77
N SER A 45 6.52 -10.04 13.06
CA SER A 45 7.82 -9.76 13.68
C SER A 45 8.98 -10.53 13.04
N THR A 46 8.73 -11.73 12.53
CA THR A 46 9.76 -12.60 11.95
C THR A 46 10.03 -12.29 10.48
N THR A 47 8.99 -12.01 9.70
CA THR A 47 9.11 -11.79 8.25
C THR A 47 9.21 -10.32 7.88
N VAL A 48 8.87 -9.40 8.80
CA VAL A 48 8.77 -7.94 8.59
C VAL A 48 7.77 -7.55 7.48
N GLU A 49 7.08 -8.54 6.90
CA GLU A 49 6.14 -8.39 5.79
C GLU A 49 4.73 -8.81 6.22
N PRO A 50 3.67 -8.11 5.74
CA PRO A 50 2.29 -8.51 6.01
C PRO A 50 1.92 -9.83 5.31
N PRO A 51 1.11 -10.70 5.95
CA PRO A 51 0.67 -11.96 5.33
C PRO A 51 -0.07 -11.78 3.99
N ALA A 52 -0.84 -10.70 3.82
CA ALA A 52 -1.51 -10.41 2.55
C ALA A 52 -0.52 -10.21 1.39
N VAL A 53 0.64 -9.62 1.67
CA VAL A 53 1.70 -9.43 0.68
C VAL A 53 2.33 -10.78 0.33
N LEU A 54 2.65 -11.60 1.33
CA LEU A 54 3.24 -12.92 1.10
C LEU A 54 2.29 -13.88 0.37
N LEU A 55 0.98 -13.78 0.64
CA LEU A 55 -0.03 -14.67 0.05
C LEU A 55 -0.56 -14.19 -1.31
N SER A 56 -0.75 -12.89 -1.49
CA SER A 56 -1.47 -12.31 -2.63
C SER A 56 -0.71 -11.19 -3.35
N GLY A 57 0.54 -10.91 -2.95
CA GLY A 57 1.39 -9.89 -3.56
C GLY A 57 0.96 -8.45 -3.29
N ARG A 58 -0.02 -8.21 -2.43
CA ARG A 58 -0.55 -6.86 -2.15
C ARG A 58 -1.13 -6.74 -0.74
N CYS A 59 -1.08 -5.53 -0.18
CA CYS A 59 -1.81 -5.21 1.05
C CYS A 59 -3.32 -5.06 0.77
N LEU A 60 -4.16 -5.48 1.73
CA LEU A 60 -5.60 -5.30 1.64
C LEU A 60 -5.94 -3.86 2.03
N ARG A 61 -6.82 -3.21 1.26
CA ARG A 61 -7.23 -1.82 1.51
C ARG A 61 -8.13 -1.73 2.74
N THR A 62 -7.78 -0.85 3.67
CA THR A 62 -8.53 -0.55 4.89
C THR A 62 -9.19 0.83 4.82
N ARG A 63 -10.05 1.16 5.79
CA ARG A 63 -10.65 2.50 5.90
C ARG A 63 -9.60 3.60 6.11
N LEU A 64 -8.51 3.29 6.83
CA LEU A 64 -7.42 4.25 7.06
C LEU A 64 -6.68 4.58 5.75
N ASP A 65 -6.56 3.62 4.84
CA ASP A 65 -5.96 3.84 3.52
C ASP A 65 -6.80 4.77 2.62
N VAL A 66 -8.10 4.88 2.90
CA VAL A 66 -8.99 5.82 2.21
C VAL A 66 -8.82 7.24 2.73
N VAL A 67 -8.58 7.38 4.04
CA VAL A 67 -8.37 8.70 4.68
C VAL A 67 -7.00 9.27 4.35
N LYS A 68 -5.98 8.41 4.16
CA LYS A 68 -4.65 8.85 3.75
C LYS A 68 -4.77 9.61 2.41
N PRO A 69 -4.42 10.91 2.36
CA PRO A 69 -4.52 11.67 1.13
C PRO A 69 -3.63 10.98 0.09
N ALA A 70 -4.19 10.70 -1.09
CA ALA A 70 -3.43 10.19 -2.22
C ALA A 70 -2.49 11.31 -2.71
N ILE A 71 -1.32 11.44 -2.06
CA ILE A 71 -0.31 12.44 -2.38
C ILE A 71 0.11 12.28 -3.83
N ASP A 72 0.30 11.05 -4.30
CA ASP A 72 0.65 10.74 -5.68
C ASP A 72 -0.42 11.24 -6.66
N ALA A 73 -1.69 10.99 -6.36
CA ALA A 73 -2.80 11.50 -7.18
C ALA A 73 -2.88 13.03 -7.14
N ARG A 74 -2.58 13.66 -6.00
CA ARG A 74 -2.53 15.12 -5.86
C ARG A 74 -1.40 15.71 -6.69
N VAL A 75 -0.22 15.12 -6.62
CA VAL A 75 0.97 15.52 -7.39
C VAL A 75 0.72 15.33 -8.88
N ALA A 76 0.20 14.18 -9.30
CA ALA A 76 -0.14 13.91 -10.71
C ALA A 76 -1.16 14.92 -11.25
N ARG A 77 -2.23 15.23 -10.47
CA ARG A 77 -3.19 16.27 -10.83
C ARG A 77 -2.54 17.65 -10.93
N HIS A 78 -1.65 18.00 -10.01
CA HIS A 78 -0.97 19.29 -10.02
C HIS A 78 -0.01 19.41 -11.23
N GLN A 79 0.75 18.36 -11.53
CA GLN A 79 1.62 18.29 -12.72
C GLN A 79 0.82 18.36 -14.02
N PHE A 80 -0.34 17.69 -14.09
CA PHE A 80 -1.24 17.78 -15.24
C PHE A 80 -1.80 19.20 -15.42
N ARG A 81 -2.23 19.86 -14.33
CA ARG A 81 -2.68 21.26 -14.35
C ARG A 81 -1.56 22.21 -14.76
N GLN A 82 -0.34 22.01 -14.27
CA GLN A 82 0.81 22.80 -14.72
C GLN A 82 1.08 22.62 -16.21
N THR A 83 0.99 21.39 -16.73
CA THR A 83 1.20 21.12 -18.17
C THR A 83 0.14 21.78 -19.03
N THR A 84 -1.12 21.77 -18.60
CA THR A 84 -2.26 22.35 -19.36
C THR A 84 -2.36 23.88 -19.23
N GLN A 85 -1.96 24.45 -18.09
CA GLN A 85 -1.96 25.90 -17.87
C GLN A 85 -0.67 26.59 -18.33
N ARG A 86 0.36 25.83 -18.72
CA ARG A 86 1.52 26.41 -19.39
C ARG A 86 1.03 27.16 -20.62
N ARG A 87 1.18 28.49 -20.60
CA ARG A 87 1.13 29.33 -21.80
C ARG A 87 2.36 28.99 -22.65
N CYS A 88 2.34 27.83 -23.28
CA CYS A 88 3.34 27.41 -24.25
C CYS A 88 2.99 28.07 -25.58
N ARG A 89 3.83 29.00 -26.03
CA ARG A 89 3.89 29.31 -27.46
C ARG A 89 4.30 28.00 -28.15
N ALA A 90 3.48 27.47 -29.04
CA ALA A 90 3.82 26.26 -29.78
C ALA A 90 5.19 26.47 -30.45
N ARG A 91 6.18 25.67 -30.06
CA ARG A 91 7.51 25.71 -30.68
C ARG A 91 7.45 24.87 -31.93
N VAL A 92 7.38 25.52 -33.08
CA VAL A 92 7.52 24.86 -34.38
C VAL A 92 9.01 24.66 -34.64
N PHE A 93 9.41 23.43 -34.93
CA PHE A 93 10.79 23.10 -35.28
C PHE A 93 10.87 22.81 -36.78
N GLN A 94 11.98 23.19 -37.39
CA GLN A 94 12.33 22.82 -38.76
C GLN A 94 13.44 21.78 -38.74
N VAL A 95 13.55 21.02 -39.84
CA VAL A 95 14.66 20.07 -40.04
C VAL A 95 15.98 20.83 -39.90
N ASN A 96 16.94 20.27 -39.16
CA ASN A 96 18.24 20.85 -38.76
C ASN A 96 18.25 21.82 -37.56
N ASN A 97 17.12 21.99 -36.85
CA ASN A 97 17.13 22.72 -35.58
C ASN A 97 17.86 21.92 -34.49
N HIS A 98 18.79 22.58 -33.81
CA HIS A 98 19.48 22.01 -32.66
C HIS A 98 18.56 22.07 -31.43
N VAL A 99 18.19 20.90 -30.92
CA VAL A 99 17.33 20.76 -29.74
C VAL A 99 18.08 20.10 -28.60
N ARG A 100 17.84 20.54 -27.37
CA ARG A 100 18.36 19.90 -26.16
C ARG A 100 17.31 18.94 -25.61
N VAL A 101 17.74 17.74 -25.21
CA VAL A 101 16.89 16.71 -24.61
C VAL A 101 17.35 16.45 -23.18
N LEU A 102 16.40 16.32 -22.25
CA LEU A 102 16.68 15.91 -20.88
C LEU A 102 17.01 14.41 -20.85
N ASN A 103 18.17 14.07 -20.29
CA ASN A 103 18.56 12.68 -20.07
C ASN A 103 18.05 12.23 -18.69
N PHE A 104 17.17 11.22 -18.66
CA PHE A 104 16.55 10.70 -17.44
C PHE A 104 17.27 9.48 -16.85
N ARG A 105 18.41 9.07 -17.42
CA ARG A 105 19.20 7.98 -16.85
C ARG A 105 19.88 8.46 -15.57
N PRO A 106 19.80 7.72 -14.44
CA PRO A 106 20.61 8.03 -13.27
C PRO A 106 22.08 7.88 -13.69
N GLY A 107 22.84 8.98 -13.61
CA GLY A 107 24.27 8.96 -13.87
C GLY A 107 24.98 8.28 -12.70
N ASN A 108 25.79 7.26 -12.99
CA ASN A 108 26.84 6.85 -12.06
C ASN A 108 27.88 7.98 -12.06
N ILE A 109 28.11 8.55 -10.88
CA ILE A 109 29.22 9.48 -10.60
C ILE A 109 30.50 8.64 -10.46
#